data_AF-A0A2D7XGG1-F1
#
_entry.id   AF-A0A2D7XGG1-F1
#
_cell.length_a   1.000
_cell.length_b   1.000
_cell.length_c   1.000
_cell.angle_alpha   90.00
_cell.angle_beta   90.00
_cell.angle_gamma   90.00
#
_symmetry.space_group_name_H-M   'P 1'
#
loop_
_entity.id
_entity.type
_entity.pdbx_description
1 polymer ?
#
loop_
_entity_poly.entity_id
_entity_poly.type
_entity_poly.pdbx_seq_one_letter_code
_entity_poly.pdbx_strand_id
1 'polypeptide(L)'
;SLAATDVAVVHSGYAKWRKALLQAGLTLFEMKPAYATGQAGRSVFGGSSASSLHAKTFVVDSSRLFVGSFNFDPRSARLNTEMGLVIENPGLVEQVWDNVQNGLAQSSYEVALKPSGSLVWFDRSNENSVAYNSEPETNIFSRSAVWLLSKLPLDWLL
;
A
#
# COMPACT_ATOMS: atom_id res chain seq x y z
N SER A 1 3.01 5.11 1.76
CA SER A 1 4.41 5.50 1.52
C SER A 1 5.17 5.51 2.85
N LEU A 2 6.48 5.79 2.86
CA LEU A 2 7.31 5.81 4.08
C LEU A 2 6.79 6.80 5.13
N ALA A 3 6.28 7.95 4.70
CA ALA A 3 5.72 8.94 5.62
C ALA A 3 4.36 8.50 6.23
N ALA A 4 3.74 7.46 5.66
CA ALA A 4 2.47 6.90 6.11
C ALA A 4 2.65 5.60 6.93
N THR A 5 3.90 5.17 7.19
CA THR A 5 4.17 3.97 7.99
C THR A 5 4.80 4.33 9.33
N ASP A 6 4.39 3.62 10.37
CA ASP A 6 4.95 3.79 11.72
C ASP A 6 6.23 2.96 11.91
N VAL A 7 6.54 2.02 11.01
CA VAL A 7 7.65 1.08 11.14
C VAL A 7 8.53 1.05 9.89
N ALA A 8 9.59 1.86 9.89
CA ALA A 8 10.51 2.00 8.75
C ALA A 8 11.18 0.69 8.30
N VAL A 9 11.39 -0.27 9.22
CA VAL A 9 11.95 -1.58 8.89
C VAL A 9 11.00 -2.38 8.00
N VAL A 10 9.71 -2.41 8.33
CA VAL A 10 8.68 -3.08 7.51
C VAL A 10 8.61 -2.43 6.14
N HIS A 11 8.62 -1.09 6.10
CA HIS A 11 8.66 -0.36 4.83
C HIS A 11 9.89 -0.70 3.98
N SER A 12 11.06 -0.92 4.59
CA SER A 12 12.26 -1.29 3.86
C SER A 12 12.19 -2.67 3.18
N GLY A 13 11.45 -3.61 3.79
CA GLY A 13 11.15 -4.92 3.21
C GLY A 13 10.33 -4.78 1.93
N TYR A 14 9.29 -3.93 1.95
CA TYR A 14 8.45 -3.64 0.79
C TYR A 14 9.16 -2.76 -0.28
N ALA A 15 9.82 -1.67 0.14
CA ALA A 15 10.29 -0.61 -0.74
C ALA A 15 11.25 -1.08 -1.84
N LYS A 16 12.03 -2.13 -1.58
CA LYS A 16 12.95 -2.71 -2.58
C LYS A 16 12.25 -3.47 -3.70
N TRP A 17 11.02 -3.95 -3.49
CA TRP A 17 10.26 -4.71 -4.47
C TRP A 17 9.49 -3.85 -5.46
N ARG A 18 9.29 -2.55 -5.18
CA ARG A 18 8.53 -1.62 -6.05
C ARG A 18 8.84 -1.76 -7.54
N LYS A 19 10.14 -1.75 -7.89
CA LYS A 19 10.56 -1.85 -9.29
C LYS A 19 10.18 -3.19 -9.92
N ALA A 20 10.42 -4.29 -9.21
CA ALA A 20 10.10 -5.63 -9.69
C ALA A 20 8.58 -5.82 -9.86
N LEU A 21 7.78 -5.31 -8.91
CA LEU A 21 6.31 -5.34 -8.99
C LEU A 21 5.80 -4.55 -10.19
N LEU A 22 6.29 -3.33 -10.40
CA LEU A 22 5.92 -2.51 -11.55
C LEU A 22 6.35 -3.14 -12.88
N GLN A 23 7.54 -3.73 -12.94
CA GLN A 23 8.03 -4.45 -14.11
C GLN A 23 7.22 -5.72 -14.42
N ALA A 24 6.62 -6.34 -13.40
CA ALA A 24 5.71 -7.46 -13.55
C ALA A 24 4.28 -7.04 -13.97
N GLY A 25 4.03 -5.74 -14.18
CA GLY A 25 2.76 -5.21 -14.67
C GLY A 25 1.73 -4.91 -13.56
N LEU A 26 2.15 -4.87 -12.29
CA LEU A 26 1.27 -4.46 -11.20
C LEU A 26 1.09 -2.94 -11.20
N THR A 27 -0.15 -2.49 -10.99
CA THR A 27 -0.44 -1.09 -10.66
C THR A 27 -0.26 -0.89 -9.16
N LEU A 28 0.53 0.11 -8.77
CA LEU A 28 0.95 0.32 -7.40
C LEU A 28 0.44 1.65 -6.86
N PHE A 29 -0.24 1.59 -5.72
CA PHE A 29 -0.73 2.76 -5.00
C PHE A 29 -0.17 2.78 -3.59
N GLU A 30 0.37 3.91 -3.15
CA GLU A 30 0.92 4.10 -1.82
C GLU A 30 0.16 5.17 -1.06
N MET A 31 -0.45 4.82 0.08
CA MET A 31 -1.23 5.76 0.88
C MET A 31 -0.43 7.00 1.30
N LYS A 32 -1.12 8.14 1.32
CA LYS A 32 -0.62 9.43 1.82
C LYS A 32 -0.73 9.48 3.36
N PRO A 33 0.19 10.19 4.03
CA PRO A 33 0.23 10.25 5.50
C PRO A 33 -1.08 10.73 6.14
N ALA A 34 -1.71 11.76 5.58
CA ALA A 34 -2.96 12.33 6.10
C ALA A 34 -4.13 11.33 6.18
N TYR A 35 -4.14 10.32 5.30
CA TYR A 35 -5.17 9.28 5.28
C TYR A 35 -4.79 8.05 6.13
N ALA A 36 -3.49 7.84 6.38
CA ALA A 36 -3.01 6.75 7.22
C ALA A 36 -3.24 7.03 8.72
N THR A 37 -3.14 8.29 9.14
CA THR A 37 -3.34 8.72 10.54
C THR A 37 -4.81 8.97 10.92
N GLY A 38 -5.75 8.73 9.99
CA GLY A 38 -7.18 9.00 10.19
C GLY A 38 -7.56 10.48 10.20
N GLN A 39 -6.63 11.39 9.88
CA GLN A 39 -6.87 12.84 9.88
C GLN A 39 -7.71 13.31 8.68
N ALA A 40 -7.74 12.54 7.57
CA ALA A 40 -8.38 12.93 6.31
C ALA A 40 -9.69 12.18 5.96
N GLY A 41 -10.53 11.88 6.96
CA GLY A 41 -11.88 11.35 6.73
C GLY A 41 -12.00 9.81 6.66
N ARG A 42 -13.14 9.32 6.16
CA ARG A 42 -13.56 7.90 6.20
C ARG A 42 -12.53 6.96 5.55
N SER A 43 -12.33 5.77 6.15
CA SER A 43 -11.48 4.72 5.60
C SER A 43 -11.92 4.30 4.19
N VAL A 44 -10.95 4.07 3.29
CA VAL A 44 -11.16 3.55 1.93
C VAL A 44 -11.88 2.20 1.93
N PHE A 45 -11.74 1.42 3.01
CA PHE A 45 -12.39 0.12 3.19
C PHE A 45 -13.68 0.16 4.04
N GLY A 46 -14.21 1.35 4.35
CA GLY A 46 -15.43 1.50 5.14
C GLY A 46 -15.20 1.21 6.64
N GLY A 47 -14.94 2.26 7.42
CA GLY A 47 -14.74 2.16 8.86
C GLY A 47 -14.31 3.49 9.48
N SER A 48 -14.64 3.70 10.75
CA SER A 48 -14.34 4.93 11.52
C SER A 48 -13.00 4.91 12.26
N SER A 49 -12.21 3.83 12.13
CA SER A 49 -10.95 3.70 12.86
C SER A 49 -9.79 4.36 12.12
N ALA A 50 -8.98 5.11 12.86
CA ALA A 50 -7.83 5.90 12.43
C ALA A 50 -6.64 5.08 11.89
N SER A 51 -6.89 3.86 11.38
CA SER A 51 -5.91 2.88 10.94
C SER A 51 -6.30 2.29 9.57
N SER A 52 -6.68 3.13 8.61
CA SER A 52 -7.13 2.73 7.27
C SER A 52 -6.16 1.76 6.56
N LEU A 53 -4.85 1.86 6.80
CA LEU A 53 -3.81 0.98 6.25
C LEU A 53 -3.68 -0.39 6.95
N HIS A 54 -4.42 -0.66 8.03
CA HIS A 54 -4.40 -1.96 8.72
C HIS A 54 -5.41 -2.97 8.15
N ALA A 55 -6.27 -2.55 7.21
CA ALA A 55 -7.15 -3.46 6.50
C ALA A 55 -6.33 -4.45 5.65
N LYS A 56 -6.56 -5.75 5.84
CA LYS A 56 -5.91 -6.83 5.10
C LYS A 56 -6.96 -7.54 4.28
N THR A 57 -7.33 -6.81 3.23
CA THR A 57 -8.47 -7.11 2.39
C THR A 57 -7.99 -7.24 0.95
N PHE A 58 -8.41 -8.29 0.26
CA PHE A 58 -8.12 -8.45 -1.15
C PHE A 58 -9.31 -9.05 -1.88
N VAL A 59 -9.48 -8.64 -3.14
CA VAL A 59 -10.52 -9.11 -4.04
C VAL A 59 -9.86 -9.95 -5.12
N VAL A 60 -10.46 -11.10 -5.45
CA VAL A 60 -10.01 -12.01 -6.51
C VAL A 60 -11.15 -12.24 -7.49
N ASP A 61 -10.84 -12.16 -8.79
CA ASP A 61 -11.74 -12.42 -9.92
C ASP A 61 -13.08 -11.68 -9.84
N SER A 62 -13.10 -10.50 -9.20
CA SER A 62 -14.29 -9.67 -8.98
C SER A 62 -15.48 -10.42 -8.33
N SER A 63 -15.22 -11.52 -7.60
CA SER A 63 -16.29 -12.38 -7.04
C SER A 63 -16.01 -12.87 -5.62
N ARG A 64 -14.76 -12.81 -5.18
CA ARG A 64 -14.34 -13.24 -3.84
C ARG A 64 -13.66 -12.10 -3.10
N LEU A 65 -14.14 -11.84 -1.89
CA LEU A 65 -13.54 -10.90 -0.95
C LEU A 65 -12.92 -11.67 0.20
N PHE A 66 -11.65 -11.43 0.49
CA PHE A 66 -11.03 -11.87 1.73
C PHE A 66 -10.93 -10.69 2.71
N VAL A 67 -11.24 -10.93 3.98
CA VAL A 67 -10.94 -10.03 5.10
C VAL A 67 -10.34 -10.83 6.24
N GLY A 68 -9.18 -10.44 6.77
CA GLY A 68 -8.57 -11.20 7.86
C GLY A 68 -7.33 -10.56 8.47
N SER A 69 -6.50 -11.38 9.10
CA SER A 69 -5.23 -10.99 9.69
C SER A 69 -4.02 -11.26 8.77
N PHE A 70 -4.22 -11.99 7.67
CA PHE A 70 -3.18 -12.40 6.74
C PHE A 70 -2.57 -11.20 6.00
N ASN A 71 -1.29 -10.92 6.23
CA ASN A 71 -0.50 -10.01 5.41
C ASN A 71 0.09 -10.76 4.21
N PHE A 72 0.33 -10.06 3.10
CA PHE A 72 1.02 -10.62 1.92
C PHE A 72 2.54 -10.69 2.13
N ASP A 73 2.98 -11.48 3.12
CA ASP A 73 4.39 -11.67 3.44
C ASP A 73 4.70 -13.15 3.79
N PRO A 74 5.99 -13.56 3.73
CA PRO A 74 6.39 -14.93 4.04
C PRO A 74 6.08 -15.35 5.49
N ARG A 75 6.04 -14.41 6.43
CA ARG A 75 5.83 -14.68 7.86
C ARG A 75 4.37 -15.10 8.11
N SER A 76 3.41 -14.34 7.61
CA SER A 76 1.99 -14.67 7.63
C SER A 76 1.71 -15.99 6.88
N ALA A 77 2.43 -16.26 5.79
CA ALA A 77 2.25 -17.49 5.03
C ALA A 77 2.80 -18.77 5.70
N ARG A 78 3.84 -18.65 6.54
CA ARG A 78 4.59 -19.83 7.03
C ARG A 78 4.66 -19.99 8.54
N LEU A 79 4.51 -18.90 9.29
CA LEU A 79 4.84 -18.86 10.72
C LEU A 79 3.64 -18.46 11.57
N ASN A 80 2.85 -17.49 11.13
CA ASN A 80 1.72 -17.02 11.92
C ASN A 80 0.51 -17.96 11.75
N THR A 81 -0.28 -18.09 12.81
CA THR A 81 -1.65 -18.58 12.69
C THR A 81 -2.54 -17.40 12.32
N GLU A 82 -3.05 -17.41 11.10
CA GLU A 82 -3.89 -16.35 10.55
C GLU A 82 -5.36 -16.76 10.56
N MET A 83 -6.27 -15.80 10.70
CA MET A 83 -7.70 -16.00 10.59
C MET A 83 -8.26 -15.07 9.51
N GLY A 84 -9.28 -15.52 8.80
CA GLY A 84 -9.95 -14.69 7.81
C GLY A 84 -11.25 -15.29 7.34
N LEU A 85 -12.05 -14.45 6.70
CA LEU A 85 -13.30 -14.79 6.06
C LEU A 85 -13.12 -14.65 4.55
N VAL A 86 -13.49 -15.70 3.82
CA VAL A 86 -13.67 -15.64 2.37
C VAL A 86 -15.17 -15.47 2.12
N ILE A 87 -15.53 -14.37 1.48
CA ILE A 87 -16.90 -13.99 1.23
C ILE A 87 -17.14 -14.04 -0.29
N GLU A 88 -18.00 -14.94 -0.72
CA GLU A 88 -18.43 -15.06 -2.12
C GLU A 88 -19.76 -14.33 -2.31
N ASN A 89 -19.67 -13.02 -2.54
CA ASN A 89 -20.84 -12.17 -2.76
C ASN A 89 -20.47 -11.06 -3.76
N PRO A 90 -20.87 -11.19 -5.04
CA PRO A 90 -20.51 -10.22 -6.07
C PRO A 90 -20.94 -8.78 -5.75
N GLY A 91 -22.13 -8.59 -5.17
CA GLY A 91 -22.63 -7.26 -4.82
C GLY A 91 -21.81 -6.60 -3.71
N LEU A 92 -21.36 -7.37 -2.72
CA LEU A 92 -20.44 -6.85 -1.71
C LEU A 92 -19.05 -6.56 -2.28
N VAL A 93 -18.55 -7.44 -3.15
CA VAL A 93 -17.26 -7.28 -3.82
C VAL A 93 -17.23 -5.99 -4.66
N GLU A 94 -18.29 -5.76 -5.43
CA GLU A 94 -18.46 -4.54 -6.22
C GLU A 94 -18.47 -3.29 -5.33
N GLN A 95 -19.25 -3.30 -4.24
CA GLN A 95 -19.25 -2.19 -3.28
C GLN A 95 -17.87 -1.91 -2.68
N VAL A 96 -17.12 -2.94 -2.30
CA VAL A 96 -15.75 -2.77 -1.77
C VAL A 96 -14.83 -2.22 -2.85
N TRP A 97 -14.90 -2.75 -4.07
CA TRP A 97 -14.07 -2.31 -5.17
C TRP A 97 -14.34 -0.85 -5.56
N ASP A 98 -15.61 -0.45 -5.65
CA ASP A 98 -16.00 0.93 -5.94
C ASP A 98 -15.53 1.90 -4.87
N ASN A 99 -15.63 1.53 -3.58
CA ASN A 99 -15.11 2.35 -2.49
C ASN A 99 -13.59 2.54 -2.60
N VAL A 100 -12.86 1.49 -2.96
CA VAL A 100 -11.42 1.58 -3.22
C VAL A 100 -11.15 2.54 -4.38
N GLN A 101 -11.76 2.32 -5.54
CA GLN A 101 -11.54 3.13 -6.73
C GLN A 101 -11.85 4.61 -6.51
N ASN A 102 -12.99 4.91 -5.87
CA ASN A 102 -13.41 6.27 -5.60
C ASN A 102 -12.53 7.00 -4.57
N GLY A 103 -11.86 6.26 -3.69
CA GLY A 103 -10.98 6.83 -2.67
C GLY A 103 -9.50 6.90 -3.06
N LEU A 104 -9.06 6.13 -4.07
CA LEU A 104 -7.64 5.92 -4.37
C LEU A 104 -6.92 7.22 -4.77
N ALA A 105 -7.49 8.01 -5.68
CA ALA A 105 -6.82 9.20 -6.22
C ALA A 105 -6.51 10.26 -5.14
N GLN A 106 -7.38 10.36 -4.14
CA GLN A 106 -7.29 11.31 -3.04
C GLN A 106 -6.37 10.79 -1.95
N SER A 107 -6.50 9.51 -1.61
CA SER A 107 -5.83 8.89 -0.45
C SER A 107 -4.44 8.31 -0.73
N SER A 108 -4.02 8.21 -1.99
CA SER A 108 -2.79 7.54 -2.37
C SER A 108 -1.98 8.27 -3.46
N TYR A 109 -0.72 7.92 -3.56
CA TYR A 109 0.14 8.20 -4.70
C TYR A 109 0.17 6.99 -5.63
N GLU A 110 -0.04 7.21 -6.92
CA GLU A 110 0.25 6.20 -7.94
C GLU A 110 1.76 6.14 -8.16
N VAL A 111 2.36 4.96 -8.00
CA VAL A 111 3.80 4.76 -8.21
C VAL A 111 4.02 4.18 -9.60
N ALA A 112 4.91 4.79 -10.38
CA ALA A 112 5.22 4.32 -11.72
C ALA A 112 6.73 4.26 -11.96
N LEU A 113 7.11 3.52 -13.00
CA LEU A 113 8.48 3.45 -13.50
C LEU A 113 8.62 4.36 -14.72
N LYS A 114 9.57 5.29 -14.68
CA LYS A 114 9.95 6.06 -15.87
C LYS A 114 10.71 5.18 -16.87
N PRO A 115 10.79 5.57 -18.15
CA PRO A 115 11.64 4.89 -19.13
C PRO A 115 13.11 4.75 -18.70
N SER A 116 13.60 5.67 -17.88
CA SER A 116 14.95 5.63 -17.28
C SER A 116 15.13 4.57 -16.17
N GLY A 117 14.07 3.87 -15.74
CA GLY A 117 14.10 2.93 -14.63
C GLY A 117 14.08 3.57 -13.24
N SER A 118 13.88 4.88 -13.14
CA SER A 118 13.64 5.59 -11.88
C SER A 118 12.16 5.57 -11.51
N LEU A 119 11.88 5.50 -10.21
CA LEU A 119 10.50 5.59 -9.70
C LEU A 119 10.00 7.04 -9.73
N VAL A 120 8.68 7.20 -9.89
CA VAL A 120 7.97 8.46 -9.76
C VAL A 120 6.66 8.21 -9.00
N TRP A 121 6.28 9.15 -8.14
CA TRP A 121 5.01 9.13 -7.41
C TRP A 121 4.13 10.23 -7.99
N PHE A 122 2.95 9.87 -8.48
CA PHE A 122 1.95 10.81 -8.98
C PHE A 122 0.86 11.02 -7.93
N ASP A 123 0.64 12.29 -7.58
CA ASP A 123 -0.56 12.69 -6.86
C ASP A 123 -1.67 13.00 -7.87
N ARG A 124 -2.73 12.17 -7.87
CA ARG A 124 -3.89 12.28 -8.77
C ARG A 124 -5.09 12.96 -8.11
N SER A 125 -4.93 13.54 -6.93
CA SER A 125 -6.05 14.10 -6.15
C SER A 125 -6.70 15.32 -6.79
N ASN A 126 -5.97 16.04 -7.63
CA ASN A 126 -6.43 17.24 -8.33
C ASN A 126 -6.14 17.14 -9.84
N GLU A 127 -6.82 17.98 -10.63
CA GLU A 127 -6.63 18.07 -12.09
C GLU A 127 -5.15 18.32 -12.47
N ASN A 128 -4.42 19.07 -11.65
CA ASN A 128 -2.98 19.24 -11.77
C ASN A 128 -2.26 18.08 -11.07
N SER A 129 -1.97 17.02 -11.82
CA SER A 129 -1.17 15.89 -11.31
C SER A 129 0.24 16.37 -10.94
N VAL A 130 0.60 16.25 -9.65
CA VAL A 130 1.96 16.57 -9.18
C VAL A 130 2.81 15.30 -9.19
N ALA A 131 4.00 15.37 -9.78
CA ALA A 131 4.92 14.25 -9.87
C ALA A 131 6.14 14.47 -8.95
N TYR A 132 6.43 13.48 -8.10
CA TYR A 132 7.58 13.48 -7.20
C TYR A 132 8.63 12.47 -7.67
N ASN A 133 9.89 12.90 -7.78
CA ASN A 133 11.02 12.04 -8.19
C ASN A 133 11.65 11.28 -7.02
N SER A 134 11.16 11.52 -5.81
CA SER A 134 11.55 10.83 -4.59
C SER A 134 10.31 10.58 -3.77
N GLU A 135 10.39 9.63 -2.86
CA GLU A 135 9.30 9.29 -1.96
C GLU A 135 8.74 10.55 -1.24
N PRO A 136 7.47 10.93 -1.45
CA PRO A 136 6.91 12.19 -0.96
C PRO A 136 6.94 12.32 0.56
N GLU A 137 6.99 13.55 1.07
CA GLU A 137 6.89 13.86 2.51
C GLU A 137 7.97 13.16 3.38
N THR A 138 9.13 12.85 2.80
CA THR A 138 10.27 12.23 3.50
C THR A 138 11.54 13.08 3.43
N ASN A 139 12.47 12.85 4.35
CA ASN A 139 13.78 13.48 4.35
C ASN A 139 14.90 12.52 3.86
N ILE A 140 16.09 13.06 3.60
CA ILE A 140 17.21 12.28 3.08
C ILE A 140 17.66 11.21 4.07
N PHE A 141 17.63 11.50 5.37
CA PHE A 141 18.05 10.57 6.41
C PHE A 141 17.14 9.34 6.48
N SER A 142 15.82 9.52 6.49
CA SER A 142 14.86 8.41 6.53
C SER A 142 14.96 7.54 5.28
N ARG A 143 15.10 8.14 4.10
CA ARG A 143 15.34 7.39 2.86
C ARG A 143 16.66 6.63 2.87
N SER A 144 17.72 7.22 3.41
CA SER A 144 19.03 6.56 3.53
C SER A 144 18.99 5.38 4.50
N ALA A 145 18.28 5.53 5.62
CA ALA A 145 18.05 4.44 6.57
C ALA A 145 17.26 3.29 5.95
N VAL A 146 16.16 3.59 5.22
CA VAL A 146 15.39 2.59 4.48
C VAL A 146 16.25 1.89 3.42
N TRP A 147 17.07 2.63 2.69
CA TRP A 147 17.99 2.05 1.71
C TRP A 147 18.98 1.08 2.37
N LEU A 148 19.58 1.46 3.49
CA LEU A 148 20.50 0.60 4.25
C LEU A 148 19.79 -0.68 4.73
N LEU A 149 18.62 -0.53 5.37
CA LEU A 149 17.83 -1.64 5.88
C LEU A 149 17.38 -2.59 4.77
N SER A 150 17.06 -2.07 3.58
CA SER A 150 16.65 -2.87 2.43
C SER A 150 17.72 -3.86 1.92
N LYS A 151 18.99 -3.64 2.30
CA LYS A 151 20.12 -4.54 1.97
C LYS A 151 20.25 -5.70 2.94
N LEU A 152 19.64 -5.62 4.11
CA LEU A 152 19.68 -6.69 5.10
C LEU A 152 18.71 -7.82 4.69
N PRO A 153 19.06 -9.09 4.97
CA PRO A 153 18.21 -10.24 4.66
C PRO A 153 17.06 -10.37 5.69
N LEU A 154 16.18 -9.37 5.71
CA LEU A 154 15.07 -9.27 6.68
C LEU A 154 13.74 -9.79 6.13
N ASP A 155 13.67 -10.22 4.86
CA ASP A 155 12.41 -10.60 4.20
C ASP A 155 11.68 -11.78 4.86
N TRP A 156 12.40 -12.62 5.59
CA TRP A 156 11.79 -13.76 6.29
C TRP A 156 11.20 -13.37 7.66
N LEU A 157 11.58 -12.21 8.19
CA LEU A 157 11.11 -11.66 9.48
C LEU A 157 9.91 -10.74 9.32
N LEU A 158 9.78 -10.14 8.13
CA LEU A 158 8.74 -9.20 7.74
C LEU A 158 7.61 -9.96 7.06
#